data_AF-A0A2R7Y1B0-F1
#
_entry.id   AF-A0A2R7Y1B0-F1
#
_cell.length_a   1.000
_cell.length_b   1.000
_cell.length_c   1.000
_cell.angle_alpha   90.00
_cell.angle_beta   90.00
_cell.angle_gamma   90.00
#
_symmetry.space_group_name_H-M   'P 1'
#
loop_
_entity.id
_entity.type
_entity.pdbx_description
1 polymer ?
#
loop_
_entity_poly.entity_id
_entity_poly.type
_entity_poly.pdbx_seq_one_letter_code
_entity_poly.pdbx_strand_id
1 'polypeptide(L)'
;MVKTFKLGIEPLDMALPSGLPYNSLSVVAGPGGVGKSVMLAHIAWNFLKSGGSVVYVNFDDSSEAVLSLFRDFNWDIDGYVDKGAFQIIDCFSFRLGPF
;
A
#
# COMPACT_ATOMS: atom_id res chain seq x y z
N MET A 1 17.07 -15.97 -12.62
CA MET A 1 17.06 -14.68 -11.89
C MET A 1 15.68 -14.50 -11.28
N VAL A 2 15.58 -14.17 -9.99
CA VAL A 2 14.29 -13.89 -9.34
C VAL A 2 13.87 -12.48 -9.72
N LYS A 3 12.63 -12.31 -10.20
CA LYS A 3 12.07 -10.98 -10.48
C LYS A 3 11.90 -10.22 -9.17
N THR A 4 12.22 -8.93 -9.14
CA THR A 4 12.10 -8.08 -7.95
C THR A 4 11.50 -6.71 -8.29
N PHE A 5 10.93 -6.02 -7.29
CA PHE A 5 10.45 -4.65 -7.42
C PHE A 5 11.04 -3.74 -6.34
N LYS A 6 11.30 -2.48 -6.69
CA LYS A 6 11.83 -1.47 -5.76
C LYS A 6 10.73 -0.89 -4.89
N LEU A 7 11.07 -0.57 -3.64
CA LEU A 7 10.09 -0.11 -2.65
C LEU A 7 9.76 1.38 -2.81
N GLY A 8 10.65 2.17 -3.41
CA GLY A 8 10.46 3.61 -3.58
C GLY A 8 10.66 4.40 -2.28
N ILE A 9 11.34 3.79 -1.30
CA ILE A 9 11.70 4.37 -0.01
C ILE A 9 13.21 4.24 0.11
N GLU A 10 13.91 5.37 -0.02
CA GLU A 10 15.36 5.40 -0.19
C GLU A 10 16.13 4.57 0.86
N PRO A 11 15.91 4.71 2.18
CA PRO A 11 16.58 3.86 3.17
C PRO A 11 16.35 2.35 2.97
N LEU A 12 15.14 1.96 2.54
CA LEU A 12 14.83 0.55 2.30
C LEU A 12 15.40 0.06 0.98
N ASP A 13 15.46 0.90 -0.06
CA ASP A 13 16.08 0.55 -1.33
C ASP A 13 17.60 0.44 -1.23
N MET A 14 18.23 1.17 -0.29
CA MET A 14 19.64 0.98 0.09
C MET A 14 19.84 -0.33 0.85
N ALA A 15 18.96 -0.65 1.80
CA ALA A 15 19.04 -1.89 2.57
C ALA A 15 18.71 -3.15 1.74
N LEU A 16 17.84 -3.01 0.74
CA LEU A 16 17.40 -4.05 -0.20
C LEU A 16 17.77 -3.64 -1.64
N PRO A 17 19.07 -3.74 -2.01
CA PRO A 17 19.56 -3.26 -3.31
C PRO A 17 18.96 -4.02 -4.49
N SER A 18 18.50 -5.26 -4.30
CA SER A 18 17.76 -6.01 -5.32
C SER A 18 16.26 -5.72 -5.32
N GLY A 19 15.70 -5.09 -4.30
CA GLY A 19 14.26 -4.91 -4.10
C GLY A 19 13.57 -6.12 -3.47
N LEU A 20 12.25 -6.08 -3.34
CA LEU A 20 11.45 -7.19 -2.85
C LEU A 20 11.22 -8.24 -3.96
N PRO A 21 11.41 -9.54 -3.68
CA PRO A 21 11.16 -10.59 -4.65
C PRO A 21 9.67 -10.77 -4.92
N TYR A 22 9.32 -10.98 -6.19
CA TYR A 22 7.97 -11.41 -6.56
C TYR A 22 7.69 -12.81 -5.99
N ASN A 23 6.41 -13.14 -5.84
CA ASN A 23 5.95 -14.43 -5.30
C ASN A 23 6.50 -14.72 -3.89
N SER A 24 6.58 -13.69 -3.06
CA SER A 24 7.04 -13.79 -1.68
C SER A 24 6.04 -13.19 -0.71
N LEU A 25 6.13 -13.59 0.56
CA LEU A 25 5.46 -12.93 1.67
C LEU A 25 6.48 -12.06 2.42
N SER A 26 6.20 -10.77 2.50
CA SER A 26 7.00 -9.80 3.26
C SER A 26 6.15 -9.21 4.38
N VAL A 27 6.76 -8.97 5.54
CA VAL A 27 6.07 -8.45 6.73
C VAL A 27 6.74 -7.16 7.20
N VAL A 28 5.96 -6.10 7.37
CA VAL A 28 6.38 -4.86 8.04
C VAL A 28 5.87 -4.91 9.48
N ALA A 29 6.77 -5.09 10.44
CA ALA A 29 6.44 -5.23 11.85
C ALA A 29 6.93 -4.04 12.68
N GLY A 30 6.15 -3.66 13.69
CA GLY A 30 6.50 -2.59 14.62
C GLY A 30 5.31 -2.07 15.44
N PRO A 31 5.56 -1.29 16.52
CA PRO A 31 4.52 -0.73 17.39
C PRO A 31 3.47 0.10 16.64
N GLY A 32 2.31 0.34 17.26
CA GLY A 32 1.31 1.27 16.74
C GLY A 32 1.89 2.68 16.57
N GLY A 33 1.46 3.41 15.54
CA GLY A 33 1.88 4.80 15.31
C GLY A 33 3.26 5.00 14.66
N VAL A 34 4.06 3.95 14.45
CA VAL A 34 5.41 4.10 13.83
C VAL A 34 5.41 4.26 12.30
N GLY A 35 4.24 4.46 11.67
CA GLY A 35 4.12 4.71 10.24
C GLY A 35 4.07 3.47 9.34
N LYS A 36 3.64 2.30 9.85
CA LYS A 36 3.50 1.08 9.02
C LYS A 36 2.54 1.26 7.85
N SER A 37 1.35 1.82 8.10
CA SER A 37 0.35 2.06 7.05
C SER A 37 0.87 3.06 6.01
N VAL A 38 1.58 4.09 6.46
CA VAL A 38 2.28 5.06 5.59
C VAL A 38 3.31 4.34 4.71
N MET A 39 4.14 3.48 5.30
CA MET A 39 5.13 2.68 4.57
C MET A 39 4.47 1.78 3.52
N LEU A 40 3.37 1.09 3.86
CA LEU A 40 2.62 0.27 2.91
C LEU A 40 2.02 1.12 1.78
N ALA A 41 1.50 2.31 2.08
CA ALA A 41 0.99 3.23 1.06
C ALA A 41 2.09 3.68 0.08
N HIS A 42 3.28 4.03 0.57
CA HIS A 42 4.44 4.36 -0.27
C HIS A 42 4.82 3.20 -1.21
N ILE A 43 4.88 1.98 -0.66
CA ILE A 43 5.23 0.78 -1.43
C ILE A 43 4.16 0.51 -2.50
N ALA A 44 2.88 0.57 -2.13
CA ALA A 44 1.76 0.38 -3.04
C ALA A 44 1.78 1.42 -4.16
N TRP A 45 1.95 2.70 -3.83
CA TRP A 45 2.04 3.79 -4.79
C TRP A 45 3.20 3.60 -5.77
N ASN A 46 4.39 3.23 -5.28
CA ASN A 46 5.54 2.97 -6.15
C ASN A 46 5.29 1.80 -7.11
N PHE A 47 4.60 0.76 -6.64
CA PHE A 47 4.23 -0.38 -7.47
C PHE A 47 3.20 -0.01 -8.54
N LEU A 48 2.17 0.77 -8.20
CA LEU A 48 1.18 1.30 -9.13
C LEU A 48 1.83 2.17 -10.22
N LYS A 49 2.70 3.10 -9.83
CA LYS A 49 3.46 3.94 -10.77
C LYS A 49 4.33 3.15 -11.73
N SER A 50 4.77 1.97 -11.33
CA SER A 50 5.56 1.05 -12.15
C SER A 50 4.70 0.19 -13.09
N GLY A 51 3.40 0.47 -13.18
CA GLY A 51 2.42 -0.29 -13.98
C GLY A 51 1.89 -1.54 -13.30
N GLY A 52 2.13 -1.72 -12.00
CA GLY A 52 1.58 -2.81 -11.21
C GLY A 52 0.13 -2.56 -10.79
N SER A 53 -0.49 -3.58 -10.20
CA SER A 53 -1.82 -3.48 -9.58
C SER A 53 -1.76 -3.94 -8.13
N VAL A 54 -2.56 -3.31 -7.27
CA VAL A 54 -2.54 -3.51 -5.83
C VAL A 54 -3.93 -3.87 -5.34
N VAL A 55 -4.02 -4.95 -4.57
CA VAL A 55 -5.17 -5.22 -3.71
C VAL A 55 -4.77 -4.85 -2.29
N TYR A 56 -5.45 -3.86 -1.72
CA TYR A 56 -5.25 -3.42 -0.35
C TYR A 56 -6.32 -4.04 0.55
N VAL A 57 -5.92 -5.01 1.38
CA VAL A 57 -6.85 -5.65 2.33
C VAL A 57 -6.77 -4.91 3.66
N ASN A 58 -7.88 -4.31 4.08
CA ASN A 58 -7.89 -3.37 5.18
C ASN A 58 -8.73 -3.88 6.37
N PHE A 59 -8.15 -3.90 7.57
CA PHE A 59 -8.79 -4.40 8.79
C PHE A 59 -8.92 -3.37 9.92
N ASP A 60 -8.30 -2.20 9.76
CA ASP A 60 -8.08 -1.26 10.87
C ASP A 60 -8.74 0.11 10.65
N ASP A 61 -8.97 0.51 9.38
CA ASP A 61 -9.48 1.83 9.02
C ASP A 61 -10.66 1.74 8.03
N SER A 62 -11.40 2.82 7.79
CA SER A 62 -12.38 2.84 6.69
C SER A 62 -11.68 2.89 5.34
N SER A 63 -12.36 2.44 4.28
CA SER A 63 -11.84 2.56 2.91
C SER A 63 -11.51 4.02 2.54
N GLU A 64 -12.33 4.97 2.97
CA GLU A 64 -12.09 6.40 2.73
C GLU A 64 -10.85 6.91 3.48
N ALA A 65 -10.60 6.47 4.72
CA ALA A 65 -9.39 6.84 5.45
C ALA A 65 -8.11 6.33 4.75
N VAL A 66 -8.17 5.12 4.19
CA VAL A 66 -7.07 4.59 3.36
C VAL A 66 -6.87 5.45 2.12
N LEU A 67 -7.93 5.79 1.36
CA LEU A 67 -7.80 6.63 0.16
C LEU A 67 -7.28 8.03 0.50
N SER A 68 -7.79 8.63 1.58
CA SER A 68 -7.33 9.93 2.08
C SER A 68 -5.83 9.94 2.36
N LEU A 69 -5.29 8.86 2.94
CA LEU A 69 -3.85 8.73 3.19
C LEU A 69 -3.02 8.91 1.90
N PHE A 70 -3.45 8.33 0.77
CA PHE A 70 -2.74 8.54 -0.50
C PHE A 70 -2.90 9.99 -1.01
N ARG A 71 -4.10 10.57 -0.88
CA ARG A 71 -4.38 11.94 -1.31
C ARG A 71 -3.59 12.97 -0.49
N ASP A 72 -3.34 12.72 0.79
CA ASP A 72 -2.52 13.57 1.65
C ASP A 72 -1.07 13.70 1.15
N PHE A 73 -0.56 12.71 0.42
CA PHE A 73 0.73 12.77 -0.29
C PHE A 73 0.64 13.39 -1.69
N ASN A 74 -0.50 13.96 -2.07
CA ASN A 74 -0.83 14.45 -3.42
C ASN A 74 -0.69 13.36 -4.49
N TRP A 75 -1.01 12.11 -4.15
CA TRP A 75 -1.05 11.02 -5.10
C TRP A 75 -2.46 10.82 -5.64
N ASP A 76 -2.58 10.85 -6.97
CA ASP A 76 -3.83 10.54 -7.67
C ASP A 76 -4.12 9.04 -7.59
N ILE A 77 -4.61 8.60 -6.43
CA ILE A 77 -5.02 7.21 -6.21
C ILE A 77 -6.34 6.90 -6.89
N ASP A 78 -7.23 7.90 -6.98
CA ASP A 78 -8.56 7.76 -7.57
C ASP A 78 -8.47 7.34 -9.04
N GLY A 79 -7.52 7.90 -9.79
CA GLY A 79 -7.24 7.45 -11.16
C GLY A 79 -6.80 5.98 -11.29
N TYR A 80 -6.23 5.38 -10.24
CA TYR A 80 -5.92 3.93 -10.21
C TYR A 80 -7.10 3.09 -9.74
N VAL A 81 -7.96 3.63 -8.88
CA VAL A 81 -9.24 3.01 -8.50
C VAL A 81 -10.15 2.89 -9.72
N ASP A 82 -10.32 3.97 -10.48
CA ASP A 82 -11.16 4.01 -11.69
C ASP A 82 -10.71 3.02 -12.76
N LYS A 83 -9.39 2.82 -12.87
CA LYS A 83 -8.78 1.84 -13.81
C LYS A 83 -8.82 0.40 -13.29
N GLY A 84 -9.29 0.17 -12.06
CA GLY A 84 -9.25 -1.13 -11.38
C GLY A 84 -7.84 -1.60 -11.00
N ALA A 85 -6.84 -0.73 -11.07
CA ALA A 85 -5.45 -1.06 -10.74
C ALA A 85 -5.18 -0.98 -9.22
N PHE A 86 -5.99 -0.23 -8.47
CA PHE A 86 -6.01 -0.26 -7.01
C PHE A 86 -7.40 -0.65 -6.53
N GLN A 87 -7.49 -1.70 -5.71
CA GLN A 87 -8.75 -2.17 -5.15
C GLN A 87 -8.61 -2.36 -3.64
N ILE A 88 -9.62 -1.93 -2.89
CA ILE A 88 -9.68 -2.16 -1.44
C ILE A 88 -10.64 -3.31 -1.15
N ILE A 89 -10.18 -4.27 -0.36
CA ILE A 89 -11.04 -5.24 0.31
C ILE A 89 -11.30 -4.70 1.72
N ASP A 90 -12.51 -4.19 1.94
CA ASP A 90 -12.91 -3.62 3.22
C ASP A 90 -13.32 -4.72 4.21
N CYS A 91 -12.48 -4.93 5.22
CA CYS A 91 -12.73 -5.83 6.35
C CYS A 91 -12.86 -5.06 7.69
N PHE A 92 -13.17 -3.76 7.63
CA PHE A 92 -13.29 -2.90 8.80
C PHE A 92 -14.67 -2.28 8.94
N SER A 93 -15.22 -1.73 7.86
CA SER A 93 -16.43 -0.89 7.92
C SER A 93 -17.65 -1.58 8.50
N PHE A 94 -17.77 -2.92 8.37
CA PHE A 94 -18.86 -3.68 9.00
C PHE A 94 -18.87 -3.57 10.53
N ARG A 95 -17.74 -3.23 11.15
CA ARG A 95 -17.59 -3.06 12.60
C ARG A 95 -18.08 -1.71 13.11
N LEU A 96 -18.26 -0.73 12.21
CA LEU A 96 -18.67 0.63 12.58
C LEU A 96 -20.16 0.74 12.96
N GLY A 97 -20.94 -0.34 12.75
CA GLY A 97 -22.37 -0.35 13.02
C GLY A 97 -23.19 0.35 11.92
N PRO A 98 -24.53 0.37 12.04
CA PRO A 98 -25.36 1.11 11.12
C PRO A 98 -25.18 2.61 11.36
N PHE A 99 -24.84 3.35 10.31
CA PHE A 99 -24.95 4.81 10.28
C PHE A 99 -26.42 5.23 10.30
#